data_AF-A0A5T2KJL7-F1
#
_entry.id   AF-A0A5T2KJL7-F1
#
_cell.length_a   1.000
_cell.length_b   1.000
_cell.length_c   1.000
_cell.angle_alpha   90.00
_cell.angle_beta   90.00
_cell.angle_gamma   90.00
#
_symmetry.space_group_name_H-M   'P 1'
#
loop_
_entity.id
_entity.type
_entity.pdbx_description
1 polymer ?
#
loop_
_entity_poly.entity_id
_entity_poly.type
_entity_poly.pdbx_seq_one_letter_code
_entity_poly.pdbx_strand_id
1 'polypeptide(L)'
;MRDYPQPGERWRHERGWTVTIIRLTEAPPSVALVNPEFSREVLIRHDSDNQLSSCPLAWFKQRYKRLFDAPLFKSSPDPAGGSGSGPLTLHPSVVFTRWRERSIRRSAEPDDSHYSKFL
;
A
#
# COMPACT_ATOMS: atom_id res chain seq x y z
N MET A 1 -9.32 11.30 -17.53
CA MET A 1 -9.56 10.64 -16.24
C MET A 1 -8.34 10.90 -15.37
N ARG A 2 -8.50 11.29 -14.10
CA ARG A 2 -7.34 11.48 -13.22
C ARG A 2 -6.92 10.11 -12.70
N ASP A 3 -5.78 9.60 -13.18
CA ASP A 3 -5.20 8.38 -12.64
C ASP A 3 -4.70 8.66 -11.22
N TYR A 4 -5.49 8.26 -10.23
CA TYR A 4 -5.10 8.27 -8.83
C TYR A 4 -4.52 6.91 -8.45
N PRO A 5 -3.52 6.89 -7.55
CA PRO A 5 -3.00 5.64 -7.03
C PRO A 5 -4.12 4.83 -6.36
N GLN A 6 -4.23 3.57 -6.73
CA GLN A 6 -5.24 2.66 -6.20
C GLN A 6 -4.69 1.83 -5.03
N PRO A 7 -5.52 1.49 -4.02
CA PRO A 7 -5.16 0.52 -3.00
C PRO A 7 -4.58 -0.77 -3.61
N GLY A 8 -3.46 -1.24 -3.06
CA GLY A 8 -2.78 -2.46 -3.52
C GLY A 8 -1.77 -2.25 -4.65
N GLU A 9 -1.72 -1.07 -5.31
CA GLU A 9 -0.66 -0.77 -6.28
C GLU A 9 0.71 -0.72 -5.62
N ARG A 10 1.74 -1.14 -6.36
CA ARG A 10 3.14 -1.01 -5.93
C ARG A 10 3.86 0.06 -6.73
N TRP A 11 4.54 0.94 -6.01
CA TRP A 11 5.22 2.10 -6.54
C TRP A 11 6.68 2.13 -6.08
N ARG A 12 7.58 2.66 -6.90
CA ARG A 12 9.01 2.80 -6.60
C ARG A 12 9.38 4.26 -6.48
N HIS A 13 10.02 4.62 -5.39
CA HIS A 13 10.61 5.93 -5.19
C HIS A 13 11.83 6.13 -6.09
N GLU A 14 12.16 7.38 -6.41
CA GLU A 14 13.37 7.73 -7.18
C GLU A 14 14.67 7.18 -6.57
N ARG A 15 14.73 7.05 -5.25
CA ARG A 15 15.88 6.50 -4.51
C ARG A 15 15.88 4.96 -4.41
N GLY A 16 14.93 4.28 -5.06
CA GLY A 16 14.95 2.83 -5.26
C GLY A 16 14.12 1.99 -4.29
N TRP A 17 13.61 2.55 -3.18
CA TRP A 17 12.70 1.81 -2.30
C TRP A 17 11.29 1.67 -2.89
N THR A 18 10.57 0.63 -2.46
CA THR A 18 9.22 0.32 -2.94
C THR A 18 8.18 0.44 -1.84
N VAL A 19 7.01 0.89 -2.24
CA VAL A 19 5.87 1.12 -1.35
C VAL A 19 4.60 0.53 -1.96
N THR A 20 3.69 0.10 -1.10
CA THR A 20 2.35 -0.35 -1.47
C THR A 20 1.34 0.72 -1.06
N ILE A 21 0.42 1.06 -1.95
CA ILE A 21 -0.67 1.98 -1.65
C ILE A 21 -1.67 1.30 -0.71
N ILE A 22 -1.99 1.94 0.39
CA ILE A 22 -3.04 1.48 1.31
C ILE A 22 -4.38 2.12 0.95
N ARG A 23 -4.40 3.46 0.85
CA ARG A 23 -5.59 4.22 0.44
C ARG A 23 -5.24 5.66 0.08
N LEU A 24 -6.15 6.31 -0.63
CA LEU A 24 -6.19 7.75 -0.79
C LEU A 24 -7.15 8.33 0.26
N THR A 25 -6.77 9.44 0.89
CA THR A 25 -7.60 10.16 1.87
C THR A 25 -7.79 11.59 1.39
N GLU A 26 -9.02 12.09 1.45
CA GLU A 26 -9.34 13.48 1.12
C GLU A 26 -9.44 14.30 2.40
N ALA A 27 -8.85 15.50 2.38
CA ALA A 27 -8.93 16.44 3.48
C ALA A 27 -10.32 17.10 3.54
N PRO A 28 -10.75 17.61 4.71
CA PRO A 28 -11.98 18.37 4.81
C PRO A 28 -12.00 19.58 3.85
N PRO A 29 -13.18 20.00 3.36
CA PRO A 29 -13.29 21.08 2.38
C PRO A 29 -12.65 22.39 2.83
N SER A 30 -12.73 22.72 4.13
CA SER A 30 -12.10 23.89 4.72
C SER A 30 -10.57 23.87 4.59
N VAL A 31 -9.95 22.70 4.75
CA VAL A 31 -8.50 22.52 4.61
C VAL A 31 -8.11 22.57 3.14
N ALA A 32 -8.88 21.92 2.26
CA ALA A 32 -8.63 21.91 0.83
C ALA A 32 -8.75 23.30 0.18
N LEU A 33 -9.59 24.18 0.74
CA LEU A 33 -9.78 25.55 0.25
C LEU A 33 -8.59 26.47 0.57
N VAL A 34 -7.95 26.25 1.72
CA VAL A 34 -6.77 27.02 2.14
C VAL A 34 -5.49 26.44 1.55
N ASN A 35 -5.39 25.10 1.46
CA ASN A 35 -4.19 24.38 1.04
C ASN A 35 -4.54 23.30 0.00
N PRO A 36 -4.77 23.68 -1.27
CA PRO A 36 -5.21 22.73 -2.30
C PRO A 36 -4.20 21.61 -2.57
N GLU A 37 -2.90 21.84 -2.34
CA GLU A 37 -1.85 20.82 -2.48
C GLU A 37 -1.98 19.66 -1.46
N PHE A 38 -2.54 19.95 -0.29
CA PHE A 38 -2.78 19.00 0.80
C PHE A 38 -4.23 18.51 0.85
N SER A 39 -5.02 18.84 -0.17
CA SER A 39 -6.40 18.36 -0.29
C SER A 39 -6.51 16.84 -0.33
N ARG A 40 -5.43 16.15 -0.72
CA ARG A 40 -5.38 14.69 -0.82
C ARG A 40 -4.05 14.14 -0.35
N GLU A 41 -4.14 13.09 0.43
CA GLU A 41 -3.00 12.35 0.93
C GLU A 41 -3.06 10.89 0.52
N VAL A 42 -1.89 10.33 0.23
CA VAL A 42 -1.72 8.91 -0.05
C VAL A 42 -1.12 8.27 1.17
N LEU A 43 -1.83 7.29 1.73
CA LEU A 43 -1.29 6.43 2.76
C LEU A 43 -0.54 5.27 2.10
N ILE A 44 0.75 5.16 2.41
CA ILE A 44 1.65 4.17 1.84
C ILE A 44 2.23 3.28 2.93
N ARG A 45 2.52 2.03 2.56
CA ARG A 45 3.29 1.08 3.36
C ARG A 45 4.62 0.81 2.70
N HIS A 46 5.72 0.97 3.43
CA HIS A 46 7.06 0.63 2.96
C HIS A 46 7.23 -0.89 2.92
N ASP A 47 7.70 -1.44 1.80
CA ASP A 47 7.82 -2.90 1.65
C ASP A 47 9.01 -3.49 2.45
N SER A 48 9.91 -2.63 2.91
CA SER A 48 11.14 -3.00 3.62
C SER A 48 10.88 -3.35 5.09
N ASP A 49 10.10 -2.54 5.78
CA ASP A 49 9.86 -2.57 7.22
C ASP A 49 8.37 -2.58 7.60
N ASN A 50 7.47 -2.53 6.61
CA ASN A 50 6.02 -2.39 6.77
C ASN A 50 5.58 -1.12 7.52
N GLN A 51 6.44 -0.10 7.64
CA GLN A 51 6.03 1.16 8.23
C GLN A 51 5.02 1.89 7.35
N LEU A 52 4.09 2.58 8.01
CA LEU A 52 3.07 3.41 7.36
C LEU A 52 3.50 4.87 7.38
N SER A 53 3.33 5.55 6.25
CA SER A 53 3.52 6.99 6.15
C SER A 53 2.45 7.60 5.25
N SER A 54 2.02 8.82 5.55
CA SER A 54 1.18 9.62 4.65
C SER A 54 2.02 10.65 3.93
N CYS A 55 1.61 11.01 2.71
CA CYS A 55 2.22 12.11 1.98
C CYS A 55 1.22 12.77 1.01
N PRO A 56 1.42 14.05 0.64
CA PRO A 56 0.56 14.72 -0.31
C PRO A 56 0.58 14.03 -1.68
N LEU A 57 -0.59 13.92 -2.30
CA LEU A 57 -0.75 13.25 -3.60
C LEU A 57 0.14 13.87 -4.69
N ALA A 58 0.30 15.19 -4.70
CA ALA A 58 1.14 15.90 -5.66
C ALA A 58 2.61 15.48 -5.53
N TRP A 59 3.13 15.49 -4.30
CA TRP A 59 4.49 15.07 -3.99
C TRP A 59 4.72 13.59 -4.34
N PHE A 60 3.77 12.73 -4.00
CA PHE A 60 3.82 11.31 -4.31
C PHE A 60 3.98 11.07 -5.83
N LYS A 61 3.15 11.72 -6.65
CA LYS A 61 3.21 11.60 -8.12
C LYS A 61 4.53 12.09 -8.72
N GLN A 62 5.19 13.04 -8.08
CA GLN A 62 6.47 13.56 -8.55
C GLN A 62 7.63 12.58 -8.27
N ARG A 63 7.62 11.94 -7.10
CA ARG A 63 8.77 11.14 -6.61
C ARG A 63 8.66 9.64 -6.84
N TYR A 64 7.44 9.15 -7.08
CA TYR A 64 7.18 7.73 -7.27
C TYR A 64 6.77 7.39 -8.70
N LYS A 65 7.22 6.23 -9.17
CA LYS A 65 6.79 5.63 -10.44
C LYS A 65 6.07 4.32 -10.19
N ARG A 66 4.95 4.09 -10.88
CA ARG A 66 4.17 2.84 -10.79
C ARG A 66 5.02 1.68 -11.32
N LEU A 67 5.13 0.60 -10.55
CA LEU A 67 5.84 -0.61 -10.97
C LEU A 67 4.90 -1.64 -11.59
N PHE A 68 3.79 -1.90 -10.89
CA PHE A 68 2.75 -2.85 -11.30
C PHE A 68 1.39 -2.24 -11.01
N ASP A 69 0.43 -2.54 -11.88
CA ASP A 69 -0.97 -2.24 -11.62
C ASP A 69 -1.43 -3.02 -10.38
N ALA A 70 -2.47 -2.51 -9.69
CA ALA A 70 -3.03 -3.19 -8.53
C ALA A 70 -3.32 -4.64 -8.92
N PRO A 71 -3.00 -5.63 -8.05
CA PRO A 71 -3.46 -6.98 -8.31
C PRO A 71 -4.96 -6.89 -8.50
N LEU A 72 -5.44 -7.28 -9.70
CA LEU A 72 -6.84 -7.45 -9.99
C LEU A 72 -7.32 -8.50 -8.99
N PHE A 73 -7.83 -8.05 -7.84
CA PHE A 73 -8.78 -8.85 -7.08
C PHE A 73 -9.95 -8.99 -8.04
N LYS A 74 -9.90 -10.02 -8.88
CA LYS A 74 -11.12 -10.61 -9.43
C LYS A 74 -11.96 -10.85 -8.20
N SER A 75 -13.07 -10.12 -8.07
CA SER A 75 -14.14 -10.53 -7.19
C SER A 75 -14.30 -12.03 -7.41
N SER A 76 -14.05 -12.83 -6.37
CA SER A 76 -14.44 -14.23 -6.42
C SER A 76 -15.89 -14.25 -6.92
N PRO A 77 -16.23 -15.11 -7.90
CA PRO A 77 -17.60 -15.19 -8.37
C PRO A 77 -18.51 -15.35 -7.14
N ASP A 78 -19.61 -14.60 -7.13
CA ASP A 78 -20.61 -14.63 -6.07
C ASP A 78 -20.89 -16.09 -5.69
N PRO A 79 -21.00 -16.42 -4.39
CA PRO A 79 -21.33 -17.78 -3.99
C PRO A 79 -22.73 -18.08 -4.54
N ALA A 80 -22.77 -18.84 -5.63
CA ALA A 80 -23.98 -19.53 -6.04
C ALA A 80 -24.45 -20.32 -4.83
N GLY A 81 -25.68 -20.05 -4.39
CA GLY A 81 -26.28 -20.60 -3.18
C GLY A 81 -25.92 -22.06 -2.99
N GLY A 82 -25.12 -22.32 -1.96
CA GLY A 82 -24.64 -23.64 -1.61
C GLY A 82 -24.35 -23.64 -0.12
N SER A 83 -25.35 -24.06 0.66
CA SER A 83 -25.19 -24.40 2.07
C SER A 83 -24.04 -25.41 2.21
N GLY A 84 -22.98 -25.06 2.94
CA GLY A 84 -21.81 -25.92 3.08
C GLY A 84 -20.77 -25.37 4.07
N SER A 85 -20.73 -25.97 5.25
CA SER A 85 -19.78 -25.71 6.34
C SER A 85 -18.32 -26.07 5.98
N GLY A 86 -17.35 -25.34 6.54
CA GLY A 86 -16.02 -25.85 6.89
C GLY A 86 -14.80 -25.28 6.13
N PRO A 87 -13.63 -25.17 6.79
CA PRO A 87 -12.38 -24.72 6.17
C PRO A 87 -11.89 -25.79 5.19
N LEU A 88 -11.23 -25.36 4.10
CA LEU A 88 -10.69 -26.22 3.05
C LEU A 88 -9.91 -27.40 3.64
N THR A 89 -10.55 -28.57 3.69
CA THR A 89 -9.95 -29.83 4.14
C THR A 89 -8.99 -30.30 3.06
N LEU A 90 -7.73 -29.90 3.18
CA LEU A 90 -6.67 -30.42 2.34
C LEU A 90 -6.52 -31.93 2.58
N HIS A 91 -6.31 -32.67 1.50
CA HIS A 91 -6.04 -34.11 1.55
C HIS A 91 -4.74 -34.35 2.36
N PRO A 92 -4.66 -35.41 3.19
CA PRO A 92 -3.51 -35.66 4.09
C PRO A 92 -2.16 -35.87 3.37
N SER A 93 -2.14 -36.00 2.04
CA SER A 93 -0.91 -36.08 1.24
C SER A 93 -0.36 -34.72 0.79
N VAL A 94 -1.05 -33.61 1.07
CA VAL A 94 -0.65 -32.28 0.61
C VAL A 94 0.29 -31.64 1.64
N VAL A 95 1.57 -31.53 1.28
CA VAL A 95 2.57 -30.80 2.07
C VAL A 95 2.42 -29.30 1.81
N PHE A 96 1.92 -28.55 2.81
CA PHE A 96 1.84 -27.10 2.74
C PHE A 96 3.21 -26.49 3.12
N THR A 97 3.90 -25.88 2.17
CA THR A 97 5.09 -25.06 2.45
C THR A 97 4.69 -23.60 2.60
N ARG A 98 4.76 -23.06 3.82
CA ARG A 98 4.52 -21.62 4.05
C ARG A 98 5.65 -20.83 3.39
N TRP A 99 5.33 -19.93 2.46
CA TRP A 99 6.36 -19.13 1.82
C TRP A 99 6.70 -17.88 2.64
N ARG A 100 7.90 -17.90 3.25
CA ARG A 100 8.76 -16.81 3.75
C ARG A 100 8.81 -16.61 5.26
N GLU A 101 9.83 -17.20 5.87
CA GLU A 101 10.52 -16.61 7.01
C GLU A 101 11.47 -15.54 6.46
N ARG A 102 11.13 -14.26 6.66
CA ARG A 102 11.99 -13.15 6.21
C ARG A 102 13.04 -12.93 7.29
N SER A 103 14.29 -13.27 7.00
CA SER A 103 15.42 -12.94 7.87
C SER A 103 15.44 -11.43 8.10
N ILE A 104 15.39 -11.04 9.37
CA ILE A 104 15.38 -9.65 9.83
C ILE A 104 16.64 -8.98 9.30
N ARG A 105 16.51 -8.21 8.22
CA ARG A 105 17.54 -7.24 7.84
C ARG A 105 17.35 -6.03 8.76
N ARG A 106 18.44 -5.64 9.43
CA ARG A 106 18.49 -4.48 10.33
C ARG A 106 17.89 -3.27 9.63
N SER A 107 16.97 -2.60 10.33
CA SER A 107 16.39 -1.32 9.93
C SER A 107 17.50 -0.33 9.62
N ALA A 108 17.37 0.39 8.51
CA ALA A 108 18.23 1.54 8.25
C ALA A 108 17.88 2.64 9.26
N GLU A 109 18.90 3.24 9.84
CA GLU A 109 18.77 4.34 10.79
C GLU A 109 18.02 5.51 10.11
N PRO A 110 17.01 6.11 10.77
CA PRO A 110 16.28 7.23 10.20
C PRO A 110 17.22 8.43 10.04
N ASP A 111 17.48 8.81 8.79
CA ASP A 111 18.32 9.95 8.43
C ASP A 111 17.68 11.29 8.82
N ASP A 112 18.51 12.32 9.01
CA ASP A 112 18.15 13.67 9.44
C ASP A 112 17.19 14.39 8.49
N SER A 113 16.96 13.83 7.30
CA SER A 113 16.00 14.30 6.30
C SER A 113 14.55 13.85 6.52
N HIS A 114 14.26 13.10 7.59
CA HIS A 114 12.92 12.60 7.88
C HIS A 114 11.95 13.71 8.31
N TYR A 115 10.77 13.76 7.67
CA TYR A 115 9.76 14.82 7.85
C TYR A 115 9.23 14.97 9.28
N SER A 116 9.38 13.94 10.13
CA SER A 116 9.02 13.97 11.56
C SER A 116 9.79 15.01 12.38
N LYS A 117 10.83 15.63 11.84
CA LYS A 117 11.57 16.72 12.49
C LYS A 117 10.93 18.10 12.31
N PHE A 118 9.96 18.24 11.41
CA PHE A 118 9.30 19.52 11.11
C PHE A 118 7.87 19.60 11.67
N LEU A 119 7.49 18.65 12.53
CA LEU A 119 6.27 18.63 13.33
C LEU A 119 6.60 19.03 14.77
#